data_AF-A0A920G3R4-F1
#
_entry.id   AF-A0A920G3R4-F1
#
_cell.length_a   1.000
_cell.length_b   1.000
_cell.length_c   1.000
_cell.angle_alpha   90.00
_cell.angle_beta   90.00
_cell.angle_gamma   90.00
#
_symmetry.space_group_name_H-M   'P 1'
#
loop_
_entity.id
_entity.type
_entity.pdbx_description
1 polymer ?
#
loop_
_entity_poly.entity_id
_entity_poly.type
_entity_poly.pdbx_seq_one_letter_code
_entity_poly.pdbx_strand_id
1 'polypeptide(L)'
;MLPIARWIGYGGETDFHGNVLETVTWAAGLVAHSQNIQVFATVHTAFNHPIVVAKQLATLDQLSNGRIGLNVVAGWNKPEYDAFGMDLPSDQVTATRWRKNGSTM
;
A
#
# COMPACT_ATOMS: atom_id res chain seq x y z
N MET A 1 -8.67 -0.87 -9.79
CA MET A 1 -7.32 -1.36 -10.15
C MET A 1 -6.43 -1.38 -8.91
N LEU A 2 -5.56 -2.38 -8.76
CA LEU A 2 -4.69 -2.58 -7.60
C LEU A 2 -3.21 -2.49 -8.04
N PRO A 3 -2.46 -1.46 -7.61
CA PRO A 3 -1.04 -1.32 -7.90
C PRO A 3 -0.20 -2.14 -6.92
N ILE A 4 0.97 -2.53 -7.40
CA ILE A 4 1.98 -3.22 -6.59
C ILE A 4 2.77 -2.17 -5.82
N ALA A 5 2.62 -2.16 -4.49
CA ALA A 5 3.44 -1.35 -3.60
C ALA A 5 4.71 -2.14 -3.25
N ARG A 6 5.81 -1.84 -3.92
CA ARG A 6 7.15 -2.27 -3.48
C ARG A 6 8.05 -1.06 -3.35
N TRP A 7 9.02 -1.18 -2.47
CA TRP A 7 10.05 -0.17 -2.30
C TRP A 7 11.36 -0.58 -2.97
N ILE A 8 11.57 -1.89 -3.16
CA ILE A 8 12.73 -2.47 -3.82
C ILE A 8 12.26 -3.55 -4.79
N GLY A 9 12.81 -3.55 -5.99
CA GLY A 9 12.58 -4.57 -7.03
C GLY A 9 12.98 -5.98 -6.62
N TYR A 10 12.62 -6.96 -7.43
CA TYR A 10 13.06 -8.35 -7.20
C TYR A 10 14.56 -8.56 -7.45
N GLY A 11 15.21 -7.65 -8.19
CA GLY A 11 16.60 -7.81 -8.61
C GLY A 11 16.77 -8.94 -9.64
N GLY A 12 18.02 -9.24 -9.98
CA GLY A 12 18.36 -10.21 -11.03
C GLY A 12 18.33 -9.60 -12.44
N GLU A 13 18.63 -10.41 -13.46
CA GLU A 13 18.79 -9.94 -14.85
C GLU A 13 17.52 -9.32 -15.46
N THR A 14 16.33 -9.75 -15.01
CA THR A 14 15.05 -9.27 -15.53
C THR A 14 14.40 -8.17 -14.68
N ASP A 15 14.87 -7.98 -13.44
CA ASP A 15 14.38 -7.01 -12.44
C ASP A 15 12.89 -6.65 -12.57
N PHE A 16 12.04 -7.67 -12.58
CA PHE A 16 10.60 -7.48 -12.69
C PHE A 16 10.11 -6.64 -11.50
N HIS A 17 9.39 -5.55 -11.77
CA HIS A 17 9.04 -4.50 -10.79
C HIS A 17 10.23 -3.76 -10.15
N GLY A 18 11.36 -3.65 -10.86
CA GLY A 18 12.51 -2.82 -10.48
C GLY A 18 12.17 -1.36 -10.21
N ASN A 19 11.21 -0.82 -10.98
CA ASN A 19 10.66 0.52 -10.80
C ASN A 19 9.13 0.44 -10.68
N VAL A 20 8.60 0.87 -9.53
CA VAL A 20 7.16 0.98 -9.29
C VAL A 20 6.82 2.38 -8.79
N LEU A 21 5.65 2.87 -9.19
CA LEU A 21 5.16 4.17 -8.73
C LEU A 21 4.64 4.06 -7.29
N GLU A 22 4.78 5.15 -6.53
CA GLU A 22 4.13 5.26 -5.22
C GLU A 22 2.61 5.22 -5.41
N THR A 23 1.95 4.33 -4.67
CA THR A 23 0.57 3.92 -4.96
C THR A 23 -0.48 4.98 -4.65
N VAL A 24 -0.32 5.79 -3.60
CA VAL A 24 -1.28 6.83 -3.21
C VAL A 24 -1.24 7.97 -4.21
N THR A 25 -0.05 8.39 -4.61
CA THR A 25 0.20 9.45 -5.59
C THR A 25 -0.24 9.01 -6.98
N TRP A 26 0.05 7.77 -7.36
CA TRP A 26 -0.47 7.17 -8.59
C TRP A 26 -2.01 7.14 -8.60
N ALA A 27 -2.62 6.72 -7.48
CA ALA A 27 -4.07 6.68 -7.37
C ALA A 27 -4.69 8.08 -7.50
N ALA A 28 -4.05 9.10 -6.92
CA ALA A 28 -4.46 10.50 -7.05
C ALA A 28 -4.55 10.95 -8.52
N GLY A 29 -3.50 10.67 -9.30
CA GLY A 29 -3.48 11.00 -10.72
C GLY A 29 -4.57 10.26 -11.51
N LEU A 30 -4.80 8.98 -11.18
CA LEU A 30 -5.78 8.14 -11.88
C LEU A 30 -7.23 8.53 -11.57
N VAL A 31 -7.55 8.81 -10.31
CA VAL A 31 -8.92 9.23 -9.93
C VAL A 31 -9.26 10.62 -10.47
N ALA A 32 -8.27 11.51 -10.57
CA ALA A 32 -8.46 12.85 -11.14
C ALA A 32 -8.79 12.83 -12.65
N HIS A 33 -8.30 11.83 -13.39
CA HIS A 33 -8.51 11.71 -14.84
C HIS A 33 -9.55 10.63 -15.22
N SER A 34 -10.34 10.16 -14.26
CA SER A 34 -11.34 9.12 -14.49
C SER A 34 -12.65 9.44 -13.80
N GLN A 35 -13.76 8.93 -14.31
CA GLN A 35 -15.10 9.22 -13.77
C GLN A 35 -15.76 7.98 -13.14
N ASN A 36 -15.42 6.78 -13.61
CA ASN A 36 -16.21 5.57 -13.30
C ASN A 36 -15.42 4.47 -12.57
N ILE A 37 -14.09 4.49 -12.65
CA ILE A 37 -13.29 3.39 -12.12
C ILE A 37 -13.03 3.57 -10.62
N GLN A 38 -13.04 2.46 -9.89
CA GLN A 38 -12.54 2.39 -8.52
C GLN A 38 -11.04 2.10 -8.53
N VAL A 39 -10.31 2.83 -7.69
CA VAL A 39 -8.85 2.77 -7.61
C VAL A 39 -8.47 2.42 -6.18
N PHE A 40 -7.59 1.43 -6.01
CA PHE A 40 -7.13 1.02 -4.69
C PHE A 40 -5.67 1.44 -4.53
N ALA A 41 -5.32 2.01 -3.38
CA ALA A 41 -3.93 2.26 -3.00
C ALA A 41 -3.45 1.16 -2.04
N THR A 42 -2.27 0.59 -2.30
CA THR A 42 -1.70 -0.46 -1.44
C THR A 42 -0.74 0.18 -0.44
N VAL A 43 -1.04 0.08 0.85
CA VAL A 43 -0.26 0.70 1.91
C VAL A 43 0.33 -0.35 2.82
N HIS A 44 1.65 -0.25 3.03
CA HIS A 44 2.36 -1.07 4.00
C HIS A 44 2.23 -0.47 5.39
N THR A 45 1.67 -1.22 6.33
CA THR A 45 1.51 -0.75 7.72
C THR A 45 2.83 -0.53 8.44
N ALA A 46 3.89 -1.23 8.00
CA ALA A 46 5.22 -1.09 8.58
C ALA A 46 5.86 0.27 8.27
N PHE A 47 5.61 0.81 7.07
CA PHE A 47 6.32 2.00 6.56
C PHE A 47 5.49 3.28 6.62
N ASN A 48 4.20 3.19 6.95
CA ASN A 48 3.28 4.32 6.87
C ASN A 48 2.58 4.60 8.19
N HIS A 49 2.61 5.88 8.61
CA HIS A 49 1.90 6.31 9.79
C HIS A 49 0.37 6.30 9.53
N PRO A 50 -0.45 5.61 10.34
CA PRO A 50 -1.86 5.38 10.04
C PRO A 50 -2.66 6.68 9.90
N ILE A 51 -2.34 7.71 10.69
CA ILE A 51 -3.01 9.02 10.62
C ILE A 51 -2.69 9.74 9.30
N VAL A 52 -1.47 9.59 8.77
CA VAL A 52 -1.07 10.22 7.51
C VAL A 52 -1.82 9.57 6.36
N VAL A 53 -1.87 8.24 6.35
CA VAL A 53 -2.61 7.44 5.36
C VAL A 53 -4.09 7.78 5.38
N ALA A 54 -4.70 7.87 6.57
CA ALA A 54 -6.11 8.25 6.72
C ALA A 54 -6.39 9.63 6.10
N LYS A 55 -5.53 10.62 6.35
CA LYS A 55 -5.68 11.96 5.77
C LYS A 55 -5.51 11.96 4.25
N GLN A 56 -4.55 11.21 3.72
CA GLN A 56 -4.35 11.06 2.28
C GLN A 56 -5.59 10.44 1.61
N LEU A 57 -6.10 9.34 2.16
CA LEU A 57 -7.26 8.65 1.61
C LEU A 57 -8.55 9.46 1.73
N ALA A 58 -8.78 10.16 2.85
CA ALA A 58 -9.92 11.07 2.98
C ALA A 58 -9.90 12.19 1.92
N THR A 59 -8.70 12.69 1.59
CA THR A 59 -8.54 13.68 0.51
C THR A 59 -8.90 13.08 -0.85
N LEU A 60 -8.42 11.88 -1.13
CA LEU A 60 -8.72 11.16 -2.38
C LEU A 60 -10.18 10.73 -2.49
N ASP A 61 -10.82 10.43 -1.38
CA ASP A 61 -12.23 10.09 -1.31
C ASP A 61 -13.10 11.27 -1.79
N GLN A 62 -12.80 12.48 -1.29
CA GLN A 62 -13.44 13.71 -1.74
C GLN A 62 -13.16 14.02 -3.22
N LEU A 63 -11.91 13.86 -3.67
CA LEU A 63 -11.52 14.13 -5.06
C LEU A 63 -12.17 13.13 -6.04
N SER A 64 -12.33 11.88 -5.61
CA SER A 64 -12.82 10.79 -6.45
C SER A 64 -14.33 10.57 -6.33
N ASN A 65 -15.00 11.26 -5.39
CA ASN A 65 -16.40 11.05 -5.05
C ASN A 65 -16.69 9.59 -4.64
N GLY A 66 -15.92 9.07 -3.67
CA GLY A 66 -16.14 7.74 -3.10
C GLY A 66 -15.51 6.57 -3.86
N ARG A 67 -14.58 6.82 -4.78
CA ARG A 67 -14.00 5.78 -5.66
C ARG A 67 -12.60 5.32 -5.26
N ILE A 68 -12.08 5.78 -4.11
CA ILE A 68 -10.80 5.33 -3.57
C ILE A 68 -11.00 4.16 -2.60
N GLY A 69 -10.16 3.15 -2.73
CA GLY A 69 -10.08 2.01 -1.82
C GLY A 69 -8.69 1.87 -1.21
N LEU A 70 -8.60 1.15 -0.09
CA LEU A 70 -7.36 0.86 0.60
C LEU A 70 -7.10 -0.65 0.61
N ASN A 71 -5.92 -1.05 0.14
CA ASN A 71 -5.39 -2.39 0.31
C ASN A 71 -4.28 -2.35 1.36
N VAL A 72 -4.45 -3.04 2.49
CA VAL A 72 -3.52 -3.00 3.62
C VAL A 72 -2.62 -4.22 3.58
N VAL A 73 -1.31 -4.01 3.63
CA VAL A 73 -0.31 -5.09 3.65
C VAL A 73 0.62 -4.94 4.86
N ALA A 74 0.93 -6.05 5.51
CA ALA A 74 1.72 -6.04 6.75
C ALA A 74 3.24 -5.87 6.52
N GLY A 75 3.71 -5.93 5.27
CA GLY A 75 5.13 -5.90 4.91
C GLY A 75 5.87 -7.17 5.37
N TRP A 76 6.41 -7.94 4.43
CA TRP A 76 7.10 -9.22 4.72
C TRP A 76 8.52 -9.28 4.14
N ASN A 77 8.94 -8.26 3.39
CA ASN A 77 10.16 -8.29 2.60
C ASN A 77 11.34 -7.69 3.37
N LYS A 78 12.23 -8.53 3.89
CA LYS A 78 13.40 -8.09 4.69
C LYS A 78 14.25 -7.00 4.02
N PRO A 79 14.60 -7.07 2.72
CA PRO A 79 15.29 -5.98 2.03
C PRO A 79 14.61 -4.61 2.15
N GLU A 80 13.27 -4.54 2.15
CA GLU A 80 12.56 -3.27 2.31
C GLU A 80 12.71 -2.77 3.75
N TYR A 81 12.59 -3.64 4.75
CA TYR A 81 12.84 -3.30 6.15
C TYR A 81 14.26 -2.76 6.36
N ASP A 82 15.26 -3.45 5.80
CA ASP A 82 16.67 -3.03 5.86
C ASP A 82 16.87 -1.64 5.23
N ALA A 83 16.22 -1.35 4.09
CA ALA A 83 16.31 -0.03 3.43
C ALA A 83 15.65 1.11 4.23
N PHE A 84 14.64 0.80 5.04
CA PHE A 84 14.04 1.74 5.99
C PHE A 84 14.75 1.74 7.36
N GLY A 85 15.83 0.98 7.52
CA GLY A 85 16.58 0.86 8.77
C GLY A 85 15.76 0.24 9.90
N MET A 86 14.79 -0.60 9.57
CA MET A 86 13.92 -1.31 10.51
C MET A 86 14.22 -2.80 10.52
N ASP A 87 14.01 -3.43 11.67
CA ASP A 87 14.09 -4.89 11.75
C ASP A 87 12.76 -5.51 11.33
N LEU A 88 12.83 -6.57 10.50
CA LEU A 88 11.68 -7.39 10.20
C LEU A 88 11.21 -8.07 11.51
N PRO A 89 9.95 -7.88 11.95
CA PRO A 89 9.46 -8.49 13.18
C PRO A 89 9.57 -10.02 13.10
N SER A 90 10.16 -10.64 14.14
CA SER A 90 10.32 -12.11 14.22
C SER A 90 9.02 -12.85 14.51
N ASP A 91 7.98 -12.13 14.91
CA ASP A 91 6.71 -12.66 15.34
C ASP A 91 5.67 -12.61 14.19
N GLN A 92 5.06 -13.75 13.88
CA GLN A 92 3.93 -13.84 12.93
C GLN A 92 2.67 -13.08 13.40
N VAL A 93 2.74 -12.31 14.48
CA VAL A 93 1.62 -11.67 15.16
C VAL A 93 1.12 -10.46 14.37
N THR A 94 1.97 -9.70 13.67
CA THR A 94 1.54 -8.58 12.80
C THR A 94 0.67 -9.04 11.63
N ALA A 95 1.00 -10.16 11.00
CA ALA A 95 0.16 -10.79 9.98
C ALA A 95 -1.11 -11.44 10.57
N THR A 96 -1.01 -12.02 11.77
CA THR A 96 -2.11 -12.74 12.42
C THR A 96 -3.17 -11.81 13.04
N ARG A 97 -2.80 -10.59 13.45
CA ARG A 97 -3.73 -9.60 14.04
C ARG A 97 -4.79 -9.12 13.04
N TRP A 98 -4.43 -8.99 11.77
CA TRP A 98 -5.38 -8.65 10.70
C TRP A 98 -6.21 -9.85 10.22
N ARG A 99 -5.63 -11.06 10.21
CA ARG A 99 -6.36 -12.29 9.84
C ARG A 99 -7.52 -12.63 10.78
N LYS A 100 -7.47 -12.23 12.06
CA LYS A 100 -8.53 -12.51 13.04
C LYS A 100 -9.69 -11.50 13.04
N ASN A 101 -9.51 -10.29 12.51
CA ASN A 101 -10.53 -9.23 12.55
C ASN A 101 -11.25 -8.98 11.21
N GLY A 102 -10.87 -9.67 10.12
CA GLY A 102 -11.49 -9.52 8.81
C GLY A 102 -12.66 -10.48 8.50
N SER A 103 -13.18 -11.21 9.49
CA SER A 103 -14.24 -12.23 9.29
C SER A 103 -15.64 -11.78 9.69
N THR A 104 -15.84 -10.54 10.12
CA THR A 104 -17.17 -9.98 10.37
C THR A 104 -17.22 -8.52 9.95
N MET A 105 -17.53 -8.29 8.68
CA MET A 105 -18.48 -7.28 8.19
C MET A 105 -18.87 -7.61 6.75
#